data_AF-A0A9P6MG29-F1
#
_entry.id   AF-A0A9P6MG29-F1
#
_cell.length_a   1.000
_cell.length_b   1.000
_cell.length_c   1.000
_cell.angle_alpha   90.00
_cell.angle_beta   90.00
_cell.angle_gamma   90.00
#
_symmetry.space_group_name_H-M   'P 1'
#
loop_
_entity.id
_entity.type
_entity.pdbx_description
1 polymer ?
#
loop_
_entity_poly.entity_id
_entity_poly.type
_entity_poly.pdbx_seq_one_letter_code
_entity_poly.pdbx_strand_id
1 'polypeptide(L)'
;LEELQRAAIIQPKVALLSWSRFQTYLHNVDGLSDETLMTESWQEAAKLHEIAGQAKGMSGRTIRKLPFLAHAGYIQSPEATMDIFLEALSMTVATEQQSCLRLDTFADDKNKP
;
A
#
# COMPACT_ATOMS: atom_id res chain seq x y z
N LEU A 1 -7.31 -5.09 -14.91
CA LEU A 1 -7.62 -3.65 -15.13
C LEU A 1 -7.83 -3.36 -16.61
N GLU A 2 -6.91 -3.83 -17.47
CA GLU A 2 -7.02 -3.76 -18.93
C GLU A 2 -8.35 -4.30 -19.46
N GLU A 3 -8.83 -5.44 -18.95
CA GLU A 3 -10.14 -5.99 -19.34
C GLU A 3 -11.32 -5.07 -18.96
N LEU A 4 -11.24 -4.35 -17.84
CA LEU A 4 -12.28 -3.41 -17.42
C LEU A 4 -12.26 -2.14 -18.28
N GLN A 5 -11.07 -1.71 -18.73
CA GLN A 5 -10.92 -0.61 -19.69
C GLN A 5 -11.41 -1.03 -21.08
N ARG A 6 -11.07 -2.24 -21.54
CA ARG A 6 -11.57 -2.81 -22.80
C ARG A 6 -13.10 -2.89 -22.82
N ALA A 7 -13.70 -3.27 -21.70
CA ALA A 7 -15.15 -3.30 -21.53
C ALA A 7 -15.78 -1.92 -21.30
N ALA A 8 -14.99 -0.84 -21.31
CA ALA A 8 -15.39 0.54 -21.04
C ALA A 8 -16.09 0.76 -19.68
N ILE A 9 -15.88 -0.15 -18.72
CA ILE A 9 -16.43 -0.05 -17.35
C ILE A 9 -15.71 1.04 -16.57
N ILE A 10 -14.40 1.20 -16.82
CA ILE A 10 -13.58 2.28 -16.26
C ILE A 10 -12.91 3.06 -17.38
N GLN A 11 -12.90 4.38 -17.25
CA GLN A 11 -12.22 5.30 -18.17
C GLN A 11 -11.37 6.28 -17.38
N PRO A 12 -10.13 5.89 -17.03
CA PRO A 12 -9.27 6.77 -16.25
C PRO A 12 -8.89 7.99 -17.10
N LYS A 13 -8.97 9.18 -16.48
CA LYS A 13 -8.59 10.45 -17.11
C LYS A 13 -7.07 10.59 -17.26
N VAL A 14 -6.30 9.74 -16.57
CA VAL A 14 -4.84 9.71 -16.58
C VAL A 14 -4.35 8.32 -16.98
N ALA A 15 -3.19 8.27 -17.63
CA ALA A 15 -2.55 7.00 -17.97
C ALA A 15 -2.15 6.28 -16.67
N LEU A 16 -2.58 5.03 -16.54
CA LEU A 16 -2.27 4.23 -15.36
C LEU A 16 -0.88 3.59 -15.50
N LEU A 17 -0.09 3.64 -14.43
CA LEU A 17 1.17 2.93 -14.36
C LEU A 17 0.89 1.42 -14.20
N SER A 18 1.32 0.63 -15.18
CA SER A 18 1.21 -0.83 -15.10
C SER A 18 2.29 -1.42 -14.19
N TRP A 19 1.99 -2.55 -13.55
CA TRP A 19 2.94 -3.25 -12.68
C TRP A 19 4.23 -3.62 -13.42
N SER A 20 4.13 -4.15 -14.64
CA SER A 20 5.31 -4.49 -15.46
C SER A 20 6.19 -3.27 -15.72
N ARG A 21 5.58 -2.11 -16.02
CA ARG A 21 6.30 -0.86 -16.26
C ARG A 21 6.98 -0.36 -14.97
N PHE A 22 6.28 -0.40 -13.85
CA PHE A 22 6.85 -0.08 -12.54
C PHE A 22 8.02 -1.02 -12.16
N GLN A 23 7.90 -2.33 -12.40
CA GLN A 23 8.98 -3.29 -12.16
C GLN A 23 10.22 -3.00 -13.01
N THR A 24 10.04 -2.71 -14.31
CA THR A 24 11.16 -2.33 -15.18
C THR A 24 11.91 -1.13 -14.63
N TYR A 25 11.19 -0.16 -14.03
CA TYR A 25 11.80 1.00 -13.40
C TYR A 25 12.52 0.67 -12.10
N LEU A 26 11.93 -0.17 -11.24
CA LEU A 26 12.60 -0.63 -10.01
C LEU A 26 13.92 -1.35 -10.28
N HIS A 27 14.04 -2.07 -11.40
CA HIS A 27 15.25 -2.82 -11.73
C HIS A 27 16.33 -2.00 -12.45
N ASN A 28 15.99 -0.84 -13.02
CA ASN A 28 16.89 -0.04 -13.84
C ASN A 28 17.03 1.40 -13.32
N VAL A 29 17.01 1.60 -12.00
CA VAL A 29 17.00 2.94 -11.37
C VAL A 29 18.11 3.86 -11.89
N ASP A 30 19.30 3.31 -12.13
CA ASP A 30 20.47 4.06 -12.63
C ASP A 30 20.31 4.59 -14.08
N GLY A 31 19.30 4.11 -14.81
CA GLY A 31 19.00 4.50 -16.20
C GLY A 31 17.70 5.29 -16.38
N LEU A 32 16.99 5.62 -15.30
CA LEU A 32 15.79 6.46 -15.40
C LEU A 32 16.17 7.93 -15.62
N SER A 33 15.39 8.61 -16.48
CA SER A 33 15.41 10.07 -16.50
C SER A 33 14.76 10.61 -15.22
N ASP A 34 15.31 11.71 -14.69
CA ASP A 34 14.73 12.42 -13.54
C ASP A 34 13.24 12.72 -13.75
N GLU A 35 12.83 13.07 -14.97
CA GLU A 35 11.42 13.33 -15.31
C GLU A 35 10.48 12.14 -15.03
N THR A 36 10.95 10.90 -15.20
CA THR A 36 10.13 9.70 -14.95
C THR A 36 9.94 9.47 -13.45
N LEU A 37 11.01 9.69 -12.67
CA LEU A 37 11.02 9.59 -11.20
C LEU A 37 10.18 10.71 -10.54
N MET A 38 9.96 11.82 -11.26
CA MET A 38 9.19 12.98 -10.79
C MET A 38 7.68 12.86 -11.03
N THR A 39 7.19 11.80 -11.71
CA THR A 39 5.74 11.66 -11.94
C THR A 39 5.00 11.23 -10.66
N GLU A 40 3.87 11.89 -10.35
CA GLU A 40 3.03 11.58 -9.17
C GLU A 40 2.67 10.07 -9.12
N SER A 41 2.27 9.50 -10.26
CA SER A 41 1.90 8.08 -10.34
C SER A 41 3.05 7.12 -10.01
N TRP A 42 4.30 7.48 -10.33
CA TRP A 42 5.46 6.67 -9.97
C TRP A 42 5.75 6.77 -8.47
N GLN A 43 5.67 7.97 -7.90
CA GLN A 43 5.89 8.21 -6.47
C GLN A 43 4.86 7.47 -5.61
N GLU A 44 3.58 7.54 -5.98
CA GLU A 44 2.50 6.80 -5.34
C GLU A 44 2.73 5.28 -5.40
N ALA A 45 3.13 4.77 -6.57
CA ALA A 45 3.43 3.34 -6.75
C ALA A 45 4.65 2.90 -5.94
N ALA A 46 5.70 3.72 -5.88
CA ALA A 46 6.90 3.48 -5.07
C ALA A 46 6.56 3.41 -3.57
N LYS A 47 5.78 4.38 -3.08
CA LYS A 47 5.30 4.41 -1.69
C LYS A 47 4.43 3.20 -1.37
N LEU A 48 3.49 2.84 -2.26
CA LEU A 48 2.67 1.65 -2.09
C LEU A 48 3.49 0.36 -2.06
N HIS A 49 4.53 0.26 -2.89
CA HIS A 49 5.44 -0.89 -2.90
C HIS A 49 6.21 -1.01 -1.57
N GLU A 50 6.68 0.10 -1.01
CA GLU A 50 7.29 0.13 0.32
C GLU A 50 6.32 -0.36 1.41
N ILE A 51 5.09 0.15 1.42
CA ILE A 51 4.03 -0.27 2.36
C ILE A 51 3.72 -1.77 2.21
N ALA A 52 3.70 -2.30 0.98
CA ALA A 52 3.52 -3.73 0.74
C ALA A 52 4.69 -4.55 1.33
N GLY A 53 5.91 -4.02 1.26
CA GLY A 53 7.08 -4.59 1.93
C GLY A 53 6.93 -4.62 3.45
N GLN A 54 6.40 -3.55 4.05
CA GLN A 54 6.06 -3.50 5.47
C GLN A 54 5.01 -4.56 5.82
N ALA A 55 3.97 -4.73 5.02
CA ALA A 55 2.89 -5.70 5.27
C ALA A 55 3.28 -7.18 5.05
N LYS A 56 4.53 -7.49 4.71
CA LYS A 56 5.00 -8.86 4.48
C LYS A 56 4.83 -9.73 5.75
N GLY A 57 4.29 -10.93 5.57
CA GLY A 57 4.00 -11.86 6.66
C GLY A 57 2.61 -11.73 7.28
N MET A 58 1.86 -10.67 6.93
CA MET A 58 0.46 -10.56 7.33
C MET A 58 -0.43 -11.54 6.54
N SER A 59 -1.51 -12.00 7.17
CA SER A 59 -2.48 -12.85 6.48
C SER A 59 -3.20 -12.06 5.37
N GLY A 60 -3.61 -12.74 4.29
CA GLY A 60 -4.41 -12.10 3.24
C GLY A 60 -5.73 -11.51 3.74
N ARG A 61 -6.28 -12.04 4.84
CA ARG A 61 -7.46 -11.47 5.52
C ARG A 61 -7.13 -10.11 6.15
N THR A 62 -5.99 -10.01 6.83
CA THR A 62 -5.52 -8.75 7.43
C THR A 62 -5.24 -7.72 6.34
N ILE A 63 -4.52 -8.10 5.28
CA ILE A 63 -4.19 -7.20 4.17
C ILE A 63 -5.46 -6.58 3.55
N ARG A 64 -6.50 -7.38 3.31
CA ARG A 64 -7.77 -6.87 2.76
C ARG A 64 -8.53 -5.91 3.68
N LYS A 65 -8.27 -5.94 5.00
CA LYS A 65 -8.89 -5.02 5.97
C LYS A 65 -8.15 -3.69 6.09
N LEU A 66 -6.86 -3.64 5.78
CA LEU A 66 -6.03 -2.44 5.97
C LEU A 66 -6.62 -1.18 5.33
N PRO A 67 -7.17 -1.19 4.10
CA PRO A 67 -7.77 0.01 3.50
C PRO A 67 -8.91 0.61 4.34
N PHE A 68 -9.76 -0.25 4.89
CA PHE A 68 -10.89 0.18 5.73
C PHE A 68 -10.41 0.73 7.07
N LEU A 69 -9.41 0.08 7.68
CA LEU A 69 -8.83 0.51 8.95
C LEU A 69 -8.08 1.84 8.79
N ALA A 70 -7.35 2.03 7.69
CA ALA A 70 -6.67 3.29 7.38
C ALA A 70 -7.66 4.45 7.27
N HIS A 71 -8.74 4.23 6.53
CA HIS A 71 -9.77 5.25 6.36
C HIS A 71 -10.48 5.59 7.68
N ALA A 72 -10.92 4.57 8.43
CA ALA A 72 -11.64 4.78 9.69
C ALA A 72 -10.75 5.30 10.83
N GLY A 73 -9.48 4.92 10.85
CA GLY A 73 -8.53 5.26 11.91
C GLY A 73 -7.83 6.60 11.72
N TYR A 74 -7.49 6.97 10.48
CA TYR A 74 -6.60 8.10 10.22
C TYR A 74 -7.17 9.16 9.26
N ILE A 75 -8.16 8.83 8.43
CA ILE A 75 -8.70 9.77 7.42
C ILE A 75 -10.01 10.42 7.89
N GLN A 76 -11.02 9.60 8.20
CA GLN A 76 -12.32 10.05 8.75
C GLN A 76 -13.00 11.18 7.96
N SER A 77 -12.76 11.25 6.65
CA SER A 77 -13.30 12.23 5.71
C SER A 77 -14.05 11.50 4.59
N PRO A 78 -15.11 12.09 4.01
CA PRO A 78 -15.78 11.50 2.84
C PRO A 78 -14.88 11.39 1.61
N GLU A 79 -13.83 12.22 1.52
CA GLU A 79 -12.88 12.24 0.41
C GLU A 79 -11.43 12.29 0.94
N ALA A 80 -10.52 11.66 0.20
CA ALA A 80 -9.09 11.69 0.48
C ALA A 80 -8.29 11.65 -0.83
N THR A 81 -7.16 12.35 -0.87
CA THR A 81 -6.19 12.22 -1.95
C THR A 81 -5.39 10.93 -1.79
N MET A 82 -4.74 10.48 -2.88
CA MET A 82 -3.92 9.28 -2.85
C MET A 82 -2.77 9.38 -1.83
N ASP A 83 -2.10 10.54 -1.76
CA ASP A 83 -1.00 10.76 -0.82
C ASP A 83 -1.42 10.59 0.65
N ILE A 84 -2.55 11.22 1.02
CA ILE A 84 -3.16 11.12 2.36
C ILE A 84 -3.53 9.66 2.64
N PHE A 85 -4.13 8.99 1.66
CA PHE A 85 -4.53 7.60 1.81
C PHE A 85 -3.33 6.66 2.02
N LEU A 86 -2.25 6.85 1.26
CA LEU A 86 -1.03 6.04 1.38
C LEU A 86 -0.31 6.30 2.71
N GLU A 87 -0.32 7.53 3.22
CA GLU A 87 0.21 7.84 4.56
C GLU A 87 -0.59 7.13 5.65
N ALA A 88 -1.91 7.27 5.64
CA ALA A 88 -2.81 6.57 6.56
C ALA A 88 -2.65 5.04 6.49
N LEU A 89 -2.45 4.49 5.28
CA LEU A 89 -2.24 3.07 5.08
C LEU A 89 -0.92 2.59 5.71
N SER A 90 0.16 3.36 5.56
CA SER A 90 1.45 3.05 6.20
C SER A 90 1.33 3.05 7.73
N MET A 91 0.69 4.07 8.31
CA MET A 91 0.43 4.12 9.76
C MET A 91 -0.38 2.91 10.25
N THR A 92 -1.36 2.48 9.46
CA THR A 92 -2.22 1.33 9.77
C THR A 92 -1.44 0.02 9.74
N VAL A 93 -0.59 -0.19 8.75
CA VAL A 93 0.29 -1.38 8.69
C VAL A 93 1.18 -1.44 9.93
N ALA A 94 1.86 -0.35 10.28
CA ALA A 94 2.70 -0.27 11.47
C ALA A 94 1.91 -0.59 12.75
N THR A 95 0.68 -0.09 12.86
CA THR A 95 -0.21 -0.33 14.02
C THR A 95 -0.63 -1.79 14.13
N GLU A 96 -1.04 -2.41 13.02
CA GLU A 96 -1.48 -3.81 13.00
C GLU A 96 -0.32 -4.77 13.28
N GLN A 97 0.88 -4.47 12.77
CA GLN A 97 2.08 -5.24 13.08
C GLN A 97 2.40 -5.22 14.58
N GLN A 98 2.39 -4.04 15.20
CA GLN A 98 2.60 -3.92 16.64
C GLN A 98 1.54 -4.67 17.45
N SER A 99 0.30 -4.69 16.97
CA SER A 99 -0.80 -5.38 17.65
C SER A 99 -0.62 -6.90 17.60
N CYS A 100 -0.17 -7.46 16.48
CA CYS A 100 0.20 -8.88 16.40
C CYS A 100 1.35 -9.23 17.36
N LEU A 101 2.42 -8.42 17.36
CA LEU A 101 3.58 -8.64 18.26
C LEU A 101 3.20 -8.61 19.74
N ARG A 102 2.29 -7.70 20.13
CA ARG A 102 1.81 -7.65 21.52
C ARG A 102 1.09 -8.93 21.92
N LEU A 103 0.27 -9.50 21.04
CA LEU A 103 -0.44 -10.75 21.35
C LEU A 103 0.52 -11.93 21.59
N ASP A 104 1.62 -12.00 20.86
CA ASP A 104 2.65 -13.03 21.05
C ASP A 104 3.31 -12.92 22.44
N THR A 105 3.59 -11.69 22.91
CA THR A 105 4.18 -11.48 24.25
C THR A 105 3.25 -11.87 25.41
N PHE A 106 1.93 -11.74 25.25
CA PHE A 106 0.97 -12.14 26.28
C PHE A 106 0.71 -13.65 26.28
N ALA A 107 0.99 -14.36 25.19
CA ALA A 107 0.85 -15.81 25.12
C ALA A 107 1.94 -16.53 25.91
N ASP A 108 3.16 -15.99 25.95
CA ASP A 108 4.29 -16.58 26.68
C ASP A 108 4.17 -16.45 28.22
N ASP A 109 3.54 -15.39 28.72
CA ASP A 109 3.41 -15.16 30.17
C ASP A 109 2.39 -16.10 30.85
N LYS A 110 1.52 -16.75 30.06
CA LYS A 110 0.54 -17.74 30.57
C LYS A 110 1.14 -19.14 30.78
N ASN A 111 2.39 -19.36 30.41
CA ASN A 111 3.03 -20.68 30.44
C ASN A 111 4.29 -20.72 31.34
N LYS A 112 4.41 -19.78 32.27
CA LYS A 112 5.46 -19.79 33.29
C LYS A 112 5.02 -20.67 34.48
N PRO A 113 5.82 -21.67 34.90
CA PRO A 113 5.47 -22.59 35.98
C PRO A 113 5.38 -21.89 37.34
#